data_AF-A0A9D8LYK4-F1
#
_entry.id   AF-A0A9D8LYK4-F1
#
_cell.length_a   1.000
_cell.length_b   1.000
_cell.length_c   1.000
_cell.angle_alpha   90.00
_cell.angle_beta   90.00
_cell.angle_gamma   90.00
#
_symmetry.space_group_name_H-M   'P 1'
#
loop_
_entity.id
_entity.type
_entity.pdbx_description
1 polymer ?
#
loop_
_entity_poly.entity_id
_entity_poly.type
_entity_poly.pdbx_seq_one_letter_code
_entity_poly.pdbx_strand_id
1 'polypeptide(L)'
;MTDVRIPDPLLRALGPDPDRRATELLCAALVHQAEISLGYAGRVLGMTRGEAMEWYAGLGYTYPNITVEDLDSDLETLRRTRPDREA
;
A
#
# COMPACT_ATOMS: atom_id res chain seq x y z
N MET A 1 7.73 11.03 -17.41
CA MET A 1 8.37 9.92 -16.68
C MET A 1 8.34 10.30 -15.21
N THR A 2 7.43 9.70 -14.44
CA THR A 2 7.26 10.04 -13.01
C THR A 2 8.31 9.29 -12.21
N ASP A 3 9.17 10.03 -11.53
CA ASP A 3 10.21 9.48 -10.67
C ASP A 3 9.56 8.75 -9.48
N VAL A 4 9.80 7.44 -9.36
CA VAL A 4 9.20 6.60 -8.31
C VAL A 4 10.14 6.60 -7.12
N ARG A 5 9.78 7.32 -6.06
CA ARG A 5 10.53 7.26 -4.79
C ARG A 5 10.21 5.98 -4.05
N ILE A 6 11.23 5.14 -3.87
CA ILE A 6 11.19 3.90 -3.09
C ILE A 6 11.47 4.22 -1.60
N PRO A 7 10.60 3.81 -0.65
CA PRO A 7 10.86 3.94 0.78
C PRO A 7 12.18 3.27 1.17
N ASP A 8 12.96 3.96 1.99
CA ASP A 8 14.20 3.46 2.58
C ASP A 8 14.12 2.05 3.19
N PRO A 9 13.04 1.66 3.90
CA PRO A 9 12.92 0.29 4.41
C PRO A 9 12.91 -0.75 3.30
N LEU A 10 12.28 -0.43 2.17
CA LEU A 10 12.21 -1.33 1.02
C LEU A 10 13.58 -1.45 0.36
N LEU A 11 14.28 -0.33 0.13
CA LEU A 11 15.62 -0.33 -0.46
C LEU A 11 16.62 -1.16 0.36
N ARG A 12 16.56 -1.07 1.70
CA ARG A 12 17.43 -1.84 2.59
C ARG A 12 17.15 -3.34 2.53
N ALA A 13 15.87 -3.72 2.49
CA ALA A 13 15.48 -5.12 2.46
C ALA A 13 15.71 -5.78 1.09
N LEU A 14 15.63 -5.01 0.00
CA LEU A 14 15.89 -5.48 -1.36
C LEU A 14 17.39 -5.68 -1.66
N GLY A 15 18.25 -4.86 -1.05
CA GLY A 15 19.65 -4.82 -1.45
C GLY A 15 19.84 -4.27 -2.87
N PRO A 16 21.03 -4.44 -3.47
CA PRO A 16 21.40 -3.76 -4.71
C PRO A 16 20.77 -4.36 -5.99
N ASP A 17 20.37 -5.63 -5.98
CA ASP A 17 19.76 -6.30 -7.14
C ASP A 17 18.80 -7.40 -6.68
N PRO A 18 17.61 -7.02 -6.18
CA PRO A 18 16.63 -7.98 -5.70
C PRO A 18 16.02 -8.80 -6.85
N ASP A 19 15.93 -10.13 -6.66
CA ASP A 19 15.04 -10.96 -7.48
C ASP A 19 13.60 -10.43 -7.34
N ARG A 20 12.88 -10.38 -8.47
CA ARG A 20 11.45 -10.01 -8.54
C ARG A 20 10.62 -10.71 -7.46
N ARG A 21 10.88 -12.00 -7.21
CA ARG A 21 10.14 -12.77 -6.20
C ARG A 21 10.37 -12.27 -4.77
N ALA A 22 11.58 -11.78 -4.48
CA ALA A 22 11.89 -11.16 -3.18
C ALA A 22 11.17 -9.82 -3.04
N THR A 23 11.13 -9.01 -4.12
CA THR A 23 10.38 -7.75 -4.15
C THR A 23 8.88 -7.96 -3.92
N GLU A 24 8.29 -8.95 -4.59
CA GLU A 24 6.88 -9.32 -4.44
C GLU A 24 6.55 -9.70 -2.98
N LEU A 25 7.36 -10.59 -2.37
CA LEU A 25 7.15 -11.01 -0.98
C LEU A 25 7.30 -9.85 0.02
N LEU A 26 8.29 -8.99 -0.18
CA LEU A 26 8.51 -7.84 0.67
C LEU A 26 7.36 -6.83 0.59
N CYS A 27 6.92 -6.54 -0.64
CA CYS A 27 5.74 -5.69 -0.87
C CYS A 27 4.49 -6.27 -0.18
N ALA A 28 4.26 -7.58 -0.30
CA ALA A 28 3.15 -8.24 0.38
C ALA A 28 3.25 -8.12 1.91
N ALA A 29 4.43 -8.32 2.49
CA ALA A 29 4.63 -8.20 3.94
C ALA A 29 4.40 -6.78 4.46
N LEU A 30 4.87 -5.75 3.74
CA LEU A 30 4.70 -4.36 4.16
C LEU A 30 3.25 -3.88 4.00
N VAL A 31 2.54 -4.35 2.97
CA VAL A 31 1.10 -4.11 2.84
C VAL A 31 0.34 -4.79 3.98
N HIS A 32 0.73 -6.01 4.37
CA HIS A 32 0.15 -6.70 5.54
C HIS A 32 0.29 -5.88 6.83
N GLN A 33 1.46 -5.26 7.01
CA GLN A 33 1.79 -4.44 8.18
C GLN A 33 1.21 -3.02 8.09
N ALA A 34 0.48 -2.69 7.02
CA ALA A 34 -0.05 -1.36 6.73
C ALA A 34 1.04 -0.26 6.65
N GLU A 35 2.30 -0.63 6.41
CA GLU A 35 3.43 0.30 6.27
C GLU A 35 3.44 1.00 4.90
N ILE A 36 2.93 0.31 3.88
CA ILE A 36 2.73 0.88 2.53
C ILE A 36 1.34 0.51 2.01
N SER A 37 0.81 1.35 1.12
CA SER A 37 -0.45 1.04 0.45
C SER A 37 -0.26 0.02 -0.67
N LEU A 38 -1.32 -0.75 -0.94
CA LEU A 38 -1.38 -1.69 -2.06
C LEU A 38 -1.09 -1.02 -3.40
N GLY A 39 -1.63 0.19 -3.62
CA GLY A 39 -1.37 0.97 -4.82
C GLY A 39 0.09 1.45 -4.93
N TYR A 40 0.73 1.76 -3.81
CA TYR A 40 2.15 2.06 -3.78
C TYR A 40 2.98 0.83 -4.17
N ALA A 41 2.69 -0.32 -3.58
CA ALA A 41 3.39 -1.56 -3.86
C ALA A 41 3.20 -2.04 -5.31
N GLY A 42 1.99 -1.88 -5.88
CA GLY A 42 1.74 -2.14 -7.30
C GLY A 42 2.66 -1.34 -8.22
N ARG A 43 2.90 -0.05 -7.92
CA ARG A 43 3.83 0.77 -8.70
C ARG A 43 5.28 0.29 -8.60
N VAL A 44 5.72 -0.16 -7.42
CA VAL A 44 7.06 -0.73 -7.21
C VAL A 44 7.25 -2.00 -8.07
N LEU A 45 6.20 -2.82 -8.17
CA LEU A 45 6.21 -4.04 -8.97
C LEU A 45 5.98 -3.80 -10.47
N GLY A 46 5.85 -2.54 -10.91
CA GLY A 46 5.57 -2.18 -12.30
C GLY A 46 4.15 -2.55 -12.76
N MET A 47 3.21 -2.73 -11.84
CA MET A 47 1.82 -3.08 -12.09
C MET A 47 0.94 -1.83 -12.21
N THR A 48 -0.08 -1.92 -13.06
CA THR A 48 -1.23 -1.01 -13.05
C THR A 48 -2.05 -1.21 -11.76
N ARG A 49 -2.95 -0.27 -11.47
CA ARG A 49 -3.85 -0.36 -10.31
C ARG A 49 -4.70 -1.63 -10.32
N GLY A 50 -5.23 -2.01 -11.49
CA GLY A 50 -6.05 -3.21 -11.65
C GLY A 50 -5.25 -4.49 -11.44
N GLU A 51 -4.08 -4.60 -12.07
CA GLU A 51 -3.17 -5.75 -11.89
C GLU A 51 -2.74 -5.91 -10.43
N ALA A 52 -2.44 -4.80 -9.74
CA ALA A 52 -2.14 -4.85 -8.32
C ALA A 52 -3.33 -5.35 -7.51
N MET A 53 -4.55 -4.82 -7.75
CA MET A 53 -5.76 -5.28 -7.06
C MET A 53 -5.98 -6.78 -7.24
N GLU A 54 -5.88 -7.29 -8.47
CA GLU A 54 -6.04 -8.72 -8.76
C GLU A 54 -4.95 -9.56 -8.09
N TRP A 55 -3.70 -9.14 -8.16
CA TRP A 55 -2.57 -9.85 -7.55
C TRP A 55 -2.73 -9.97 -6.03
N TYR A 56 -3.04 -8.86 -5.36
CA TYR A 56 -3.25 -8.85 -3.91
C TYR A 56 -4.54 -9.58 -3.50
N ALA A 57 -5.60 -9.53 -4.31
CA ALA A 57 -6.79 -10.34 -4.09
C ALA A 57 -6.47 -11.84 -4.14
N GLY A 58 -5.60 -12.26 -5.07
CA GLY A 58 -5.07 -13.63 -5.13
C GLY A 58 -4.28 -14.06 -3.89
N LEU A 59 -3.73 -13.10 -3.12
CA LEU A 59 -3.06 -13.33 -1.84
C LEU A 59 -4.02 -13.30 -0.64
N GLY A 60 -5.32 -13.13 -0.86
CA GLY A 60 -6.35 -13.09 0.19
C GLY A 60 -6.58 -11.70 0.79
N TYR A 61 -5.99 -10.64 0.22
CA TYR A 61 -6.32 -9.28 0.64
C TYR A 61 -7.70 -8.91 0.12
N THR A 62 -8.57 -8.48 1.04
CA THR A 62 -9.89 -7.96 0.66
C THR A 62 -9.75 -6.48 0.35
N TYR A 63 -10.18 -6.08 -0.85
CA TYR A 63 -10.26 -4.68 -1.20
C TYR A 63 -11.57 -4.10 -0.66
N PRO A 64 -11.54 -3.04 0.18
CA PRO A 64 -12.75 -2.30 0.48
C PRO A 64 -13.25 -1.72 -0.84
N ASN A 65 -14.44 -2.14 -1.29
CA ASN A 65 -15.14 -1.49 -2.39
C ASN A 65 -15.74 -0.18 -1.87
N ILE A 66 -14.87 0.74 -1.44
CA ILE A 66 -15.24 2.05 -0.91
C ILE A 66 -15.10 3.06 -2.03
N THR A 67 -16.13 3.88 -2.19
CA THR A 67 -16.07 5.04 -3.05
C THR A 67 -15.22 6.14 -2.40
N VAL A 68 -14.88 7.18 -3.17
CA VAL A 68 -14.17 8.35 -2.60
C VAL A 68 -15.07 9.04 -1.57
N GLU A 69 -16.37 9.07 -1.84
CA GLU A 69 -17.40 9.62 -0.97
C GLU A 69 -17.51 8.85 0.35
N ASP A 70 -17.43 7.51 0.32
CA ASP A 70 -17.41 6.68 1.53
C ASP A 70 -16.16 6.98 2.37
N LEU A 71 -14.99 7.08 1.73
CA LEU A 71 -13.74 7.41 2.40
C LEU A 71 -13.78 8.81 3.05
N ASP A 72 -14.31 9.81 2.34
CA ASP A 72 -14.45 11.17 2.87
C ASP A 72 -15.40 11.23 4.07
N SER A 73 -16.51 10.48 4.02
CA SER A 73 -17.45 10.34 5.13
C SER A 73 -16.80 9.69 6.36
N ASP A 74 -16.02 8.63 6.16
CA ASP A 74 -15.30 7.94 7.24
C ASP A 74 -14.21 8.85 7.86
N LEU A 75 -13.46 9.58 7.03
CA LEU A 75 -12.45 10.52 7.48
C LEU A 75 -13.07 11.67 8.29
N GLU A 76 -14.21 12.20 7.84
CA GLU A 76 -14.94 13.24 8.57
C GLU A 76 -15.47 12.74 9.91
N THR A 77 -15.98 11.50 9.95
CA THR A 77 -16.41 10.85 11.19
C THR A 77 -15.25 10.68 12.16
N LEU A 78 -14.08 10.24 11.67
CA LEU A 78 -12.87 10.09 12.47
C LEU A 78 -12.37 11.42 13.03
N ARG A 79 -12.42 12.51 12.24
CA ARG A 79 -12.04 13.86 12.72
C ARG A 79 -12.94 14.33 13.85
N ARG A 80 -14.24 14.00 13.81
CA ARG A 80 -15.21 14.38 14.84
C ARG A 80 -15.16 13.51 16.09
N THR A 81 -14.72 12.27 15.96
CA THR A 81 -14.75 11.28 17.05
C THR A 81 -13.40 10.99 17.68
N ARG A 82 -12.29 11.42 17.07
CA ARG A 82 -10.96 11.34 17.69
C ARG A 82 -10.84 12.40 18.79
N PRO A 83 -10.79 12.04 20.08
CA PRO A 83 -10.39 12.99 21.11
C PRO A 83 -8.96 13.40 20.84
N ASP A 84 -8.64 14.68 21.02
CA ASP A 84 -7.31 15.24 20.86
C ASP A 84 -6.28 14.39 21.63
N ARG A 85 -5.60 13.48 20.94
CA ARG A 85 -4.32 12.97 21.39
C ARG A 85 -3.28 13.96 20.91
N GLU A 86 -3.18 15.05 21.67
CA GLU A 86 -1.99 15.55 22.35
C GLU A 86 -2.08 17.07 22.59
N ALA A 87 -2.39 17.44 23.84
CA ALA A 87 -1.67 18.44 24.62
C ALA A 87 -1.75 18.04 26.11
#